data_AF-F0R043-F1
#
_entry.id   AF-F0R043-F1
#
_cell.length_a   1.000
_cell.length_b   1.000
_cell.length_c   1.000
_cell.angle_alpha   90.00
_cell.angle_beta   90.00
_cell.angle_gamma   90.00
#
_symmetry.space_group_name_H-M   'P 1'
#
loop_
_entity.id
_entity.type
_entity.pdbx_description
1 polymer ?
#
loop_
_entity_poly.entity_id
_entity_poly.type
_entity_poly.pdbx_seq_one_letter_code
_entity_poly.pdbx_strand_id
1 'polypeptide(L)'
;MKNIKHFYRLILFSALICACGEYKLEEELDNEEGSKDVPHTVQVITRSENNAQINYPLSLFLFDEKGKCIQEETIPDESASYSNNLPEGKYNLVLLSGISEDEYVIPFDFNPESFICFKEDNFAHNPIQIASAQINLTQSTTVQMTLSYAVSSINFIINDVPDEASQVNINLSPVSSGISFTGNYNNDNQSCLIPCTRKGEQWISETAYILPSESSSTRMSIQIELPDDNKAYGYTYQSALKPGYPYQFTGNYKDGITLNGVFQAEGWHTAVDVEFGISETIPDNPEEEEPDTGKDEEPDPISPTGTDSYQVTELPEEEDVWRDFYVWDMKTISETEYEAIIISPEQWEILAAEGEAFLTDYEISGIGGWRVFTKEEAKDFRSQYSYSLYDLNQFLQENGQAAFWANEDDRYLCNECLHSFAFGSSTISPVGEKRTYYLRPVKTIRLELK
;
A
#
# COMPACT_ATOMS: atom_id res chain seq x y z
N MET A 1 -40.56 66.66 13.01
CA MET A 1 -40.46 65.18 12.93
C MET A 1 -41.72 64.56 12.31
N LYS A 2 -41.94 64.74 11.00
CA LYS A 2 -43.07 64.10 10.27
C LYS A 2 -42.72 63.58 8.86
N ASN A 3 -41.46 63.67 8.43
CA ASN A 3 -41.03 63.31 7.06
C ASN A 3 -40.00 62.18 7.00
N ILE A 4 -39.96 61.28 7.99
CA ILE A 4 -39.07 60.09 7.97
C ILE A 4 -39.84 58.77 7.79
N LYS A 5 -41.18 58.81 7.75
CA LYS A 5 -42.02 57.61 7.56
C LYS A 5 -42.41 57.32 6.11
N HIS A 6 -42.17 58.24 5.18
CA HIS A 6 -42.51 58.05 3.75
C HIS A 6 -41.34 57.56 2.90
N PHE A 7 -40.10 57.62 3.39
CA PHE A 7 -38.94 57.08 2.68
C PHE A 7 -38.77 55.56 2.91
N TYR A 8 -39.09 55.07 4.11
CA TYR A 8 -39.08 53.63 4.43
C TYR A 8 -40.26 52.84 3.85
N ARG A 9 -41.33 53.51 3.40
CA ARG A 9 -42.45 52.84 2.73
C ARG A 9 -42.23 52.65 1.22
N LEU A 10 -41.30 53.38 0.61
CA LEU A 10 -40.97 53.19 -0.81
C LEU A 10 -39.90 52.10 -1.00
N ILE A 11 -39.00 51.92 -0.04
CA ILE A 11 -37.92 50.91 -0.12
C ILE A 11 -38.41 49.50 0.24
N LEU A 12 -39.48 49.37 1.05
CA LEU A 12 -40.08 48.07 1.35
C LEU A 12 -40.94 47.50 0.20
N PHE A 13 -41.27 48.31 -0.82
CA PHE A 13 -42.09 47.91 -1.98
C PHE A 13 -41.26 47.60 -3.25
N SER A 14 -39.95 47.83 -3.22
CA SER A 14 -39.04 47.57 -4.35
C SER A 14 -38.17 46.32 -4.17
N ALA A 15 -38.21 45.66 -3.02
CA ALA A 15 -37.45 44.44 -2.73
C ALA A 15 -38.28 43.14 -2.88
N LEU A 16 -39.37 43.19 -3.67
CA LEU A 16 -40.33 42.08 -3.83
C LEU A 16 -40.60 41.70 -5.30
N ILE A 17 -39.75 42.12 -6.25
CA ILE A 17 -39.96 41.89 -7.70
C ILE A 17 -38.76 41.21 -8.40
N CYS A 18 -37.97 40.40 -7.69
CA CYS A 18 -37.00 39.49 -8.32
C CYS A 18 -37.10 38.06 -7.77
N ALA A 19 -38.32 37.61 -7.45
CA ALA A 19 -38.62 36.20 -7.22
C ALA A 19 -39.70 35.76 -8.21
N CYS A 20 -39.34 35.61 -9.49
CA CYS A 20 -40.17 34.89 -10.46
C CYS A 20 -39.86 33.40 -10.35
N GLY A 21 -40.29 32.79 -9.24
CA GLY A 21 -40.62 31.38 -9.20
C GLY A 21 -42.14 31.28 -9.32
N GLU A 22 -42.65 30.66 -10.37
CA GLU A 22 -44.08 30.48 -10.59
C GLU A 22 -44.59 29.44 -9.56
N TYR A 23 -45.12 29.91 -8.43
CA TYR A 23 -45.75 29.06 -7.42
C TYR A 23 -47.19 28.76 -7.87
N LYS A 24 -47.44 27.57 -8.39
CA LYS A 24 -48.81 27.09 -8.65
C LYS A 24 -49.35 26.44 -7.37
N LEU A 25 -50.42 27.02 -6.84
CA LEU A 25 -51.25 26.41 -5.80
C LEU A 25 -51.89 25.14 -6.38
N GLU A 26 -51.71 24.01 -5.69
CA GLU A 26 -52.39 22.75 -6.01
C GLU A 26 -53.89 22.91 -5.74
N GLU A 27 -54.68 22.86 -6.81
CA GLU A 27 -56.10 22.53 -6.72
C GLU A 27 -56.22 21.01 -6.52
N GLU A 28 -56.86 20.62 -5.41
CA GLU A 28 -57.32 19.25 -5.19
C GLU A 28 -58.24 18.81 -6.33
N LEU A 29 -57.78 17.89 -7.15
CA LEU A 29 -58.62 17.07 -8.01
C LEU A 29 -58.14 15.62 -7.95
N ASP A 30 -58.88 14.81 -7.19
CA ASP A 30 -58.92 13.36 -7.34
C ASP A 30 -59.21 13.00 -8.80
N ASN A 31 -58.36 12.14 -9.39
CA ASN A 31 -58.77 10.91 -10.08
C ASN A 31 -57.56 10.16 -10.67
N GLU A 32 -57.76 8.85 -10.76
CA GLU A 32 -56.82 7.75 -10.92
C GLU A 32 -55.93 7.74 -12.18
N GLU A 33 -54.87 6.92 -12.07
CA GLU A 33 -53.99 6.35 -13.11
C GLU A 33 -52.74 7.13 -13.56
N GLY A 34 -51.59 6.56 -13.15
CA GLY A 34 -50.24 6.87 -13.60
C GLY A 34 -49.40 7.44 -12.48
N SER A 35 -48.51 6.62 -11.87
CA SER A 35 -47.43 7.14 -11.03
C SER A 35 -46.57 8.06 -11.90
N LYS A 36 -46.88 9.36 -11.89
CA LYS A 36 -46.02 10.36 -12.51
C LYS A 36 -44.75 10.37 -11.68
N ASP A 37 -43.66 9.96 -12.30
CA ASP A 37 -42.31 10.06 -11.79
C ASP A 37 -42.07 11.55 -11.45
N VAL A 38 -42.26 11.92 -10.18
CA VAL A 38 -42.07 13.30 -9.73
C VAL A 38 -40.57 13.49 -9.59
N PRO A 39 -39.94 14.37 -10.38
CA PRO A 39 -38.50 14.55 -10.28
C PRO A 39 -38.15 15.25 -8.96
N HIS A 40 -37.16 14.69 -8.27
CA HIS A 40 -36.61 15.19 -7.02
C HIS A 40 -35.28 15.89 -7.27
N THR A 41 -35.07 17.03 -6.61
CA THR A 41 -33.83 17.81 -6.77
C THR A 41 -32.71 17.22 -5.92
N VAL A 42 -31.55 16.97 -6.51
CA VAL A 42 -30.29 16.64 -5.84
C VAL A 42 -29.36 17.83 -5.93
N GLN A 43 -28.97 18.39 -4.78
CA GLN A 43 -27.95 19.44 -4.68
C GLN A 43 -26.67 18.87 -4.08
N VAL A 44 -25.51 19.31 -4.57
CA VAL A 44 -24.22 18.88 -4.03
C VAL A 44 -23.55 20.02 -3.29
N ILE A 45 -23.09 19.72 -2.07
CA ILE A 45 -22.22 20.60 -1.29
C ILE A 45 -20.86 19.95 -1.18
N THR A 46 -19.84 20.60 -1.73
CA THR A 46 -18.45 20.14 -1.68
C THR A 46 -17.81 20.53 -0.35
N ARG A 47 -17.04 19.61 0.23
CA ARG A 47 -16.13 19.84 1.35
C ARG A 47 -14.81 19.11 1.09
N SER A 48 -13.76 19.48 1.81
CA SER A 48 -12.52 18.73 1.84
C SER A 48 -12.31 18.07 3.19
N GLU A 49 -11.64 16.92 3.17
CA GLU A 49 -11.08 16.31 4.36
C GLU A 49 -9.89 17.14 4.87
N ASN A 50 -9.76 17.29 6.19
CA ASN A 50 -8.65 17.99 6.85
C ASN A 50 -8.38 19.44 6.35
N ASN A 51 -9.38 20.12 5.78
CA ASN A 51 -9.25 21.41 5.12
C ASN A 51 -8.27 21.41 3.93
N ALA A 52 -8.12 20.28 3.25
CA ALA A 52 -7.31 20.20 2.04
C ALA A 52 -7.79 21.19 0.97
N GLN A 53 -6.84 21.79 0.25
CA GLN A 53 -7.13 22.62 -0.90
C GLN A 53 -7.80 21.77 -1.98
N ILE A 54 -8.96 22.24 -2.46
CA ILE A 54 -9.71 21.62 -3.55
C ILE A 54 -9.27 22.27 -4.86
N ASN A 55 -8.80 21.47 -5.80
CA ASN A 55 -8.35 21.94 -7.11
C ASN A 55 -9.51 21.93 -8.10
N TYR A 56 -9.92 23.12 -8.54
CA TYR A 56 -10.95 23.30 -9.56
C TYR A 56 -10.34 23.34 -10.97
N PRO A 57 -11.09 22.93 -12.01
CA PRO A 57 -12.50 22.51 -11.97
C PRO A 57 -12.70 21.10 -11.38
N LEU A 58 -13.92 20.81 -10.92
CA LEU A 58 -14.32 19.47 -10.48
C LEU A 58 -15.05 18.73 -11.60
N SER A 59 -14.82 17.44 -11.71
CA SER A 59 -15.56 16.55 -12.60
C SER A 59 -16.55 15.71 -11.81
N LEU A 60 -17.83 15.83 -12.14
CA LEU A 60 -18.93 15.11 -11.51
C LEU A 60 -19.48 14.06 -12.45
N PHE A 61 -19.64 12.85 -11.93
CA PHE A 61 -20.23 11.70 -12.63
C PHE A 61 -21.41 11.17 -11.84
N LEU A 62 -22.53 10.96 -12.52
CA LEU A 62 -23.74 10.37 -11.94
C LEU A 62 -24.06 9.05 -12.64
N PHE A 63 -24.04 7.97 -11.87
CA PHE A 63 -24.36 6.62 -12.34
C PHE A 63 -25.74 6.20 -11.84
N ASP A 64 -26.51 5.52 -12.69
CA ASP A 64 -27.77 4.89 -12.29
C ASP A 64 -27.54 3.55 -11.54
N GLU A 65 -28.63 2.91 -11.07
CA GLU A 65 -28.58 1.62 -10.36
C GLU A 65 -27.90 0.50 -11.18
N LYS A 66 -27.87 0.62 -12.51
CA LYS A 66 -27.23 -0.36 -13.40
C LYS A 66 -25.75 -0.07 -13.65
N GLY A 67 -25.22 0.99 -13.03
CA GLY A 67 -23.83 1.43 -13.22
C GLY A 67 -23.61 2.16 -14.55
N LYS A 68 -24.66 2.61 -15.23
CA LYS A 68 -24.50 3.43 -16.44
C LYS A 68 -24.32 4.89 -16.03
N CYS A 69 -23.28 5.55 -16.54
CA CYS A 69 -23.17 7.00 -16.41
C CYS A 69 -24.30 7.68 -17.19
N ILE A 70 -25.15 8.42 -16.48
CA ILE A 70 -26.29 9.15 -17.03
C ILE A 70 -26.02 10.66 -17.12
N GLN A 71 -24.98 11.15 -16.45
CA GLN A 71 -24.56 12.55 -16.53
C GLN A 71 -23.08 12.70 -16.15
N GLU A 72 -22.43 13.60 -16.89
CA GLU A 72 -21.09 14.13 -16.65
C GLU A 72 -21.19 15.66 -16.62
N GLU A 73 -20.64 16.30 -15.59
CA GLU A 73 -20.69 17.75 -15.45
C GLU A 73 -19.41 18.32 -14.84
N THR A 74 -19.05 19.53 -15.25
CA THR A 74 -17.88 20.25 -14.74
C THR A 74 -18.34 21.38 -13.81
N ILE A 75 -17.86 21.38 -12.57
CA ILE A 75 -18.05 22.49 -11.63
C ILE A 75 -16.81 23.40 -11.73
N PRO A 76 -16.91 24.61 -12.30
CA PRO A 76 -15.75 25.40 -12.68
C PRO A 76 -14.98 26.01 -11.50
N ASP A 77 -15.68 26.38 -10.42
CA ASP A 77 -15.10 27.04 -9.25
C ASP A 77 -16.02 26.91 -8.02
N GLU A 78 -15.56 27.39 -6.86
CA GLU A 78 -16.26 27.33 -5.57
C GLU A 78 -17.61 28.06 -5.54
N SER A 79 -17.85 29.01 -6.45
CA SER A 79 -19.10 29.76 -6.50
C SER A 79 -20.22 29.02 -7.25
N ALA A 80 -19.84 28.00 -8.03
CA ALA A 80 -20.78 27.16 -8.76
C ALA A 80 -21.31 26.03 -7.88
N SER A 81 -22.63 25.81 -7.94
CA SER A 81 -23.31 24.71 -7.24
C SER A 81 -23.88 23.73 -8.26
N TYR A 82 -23.66 22.44 -8.07
CA TYR A 82 -24.39 21.42 -8.81
C TYR A 82 -25.79 21.21 -8.25
N SER A 83 -26.79 21.21 -9.13
CA SER A 83 -28.18 20.93 -8.80
C SER A 83 -28.85 20.28 -10.00
N ASN A 84 -29.38 19.07 -9.84
CA ASN A 84 -30.11 18.38 -10.91
C ASN A 84 -31.41 17.75 -10.42
N ASN A 85 -32.39 17.61 -11.31
CA ASN A 85 -33.68 16.98 -11.06
C ASN A 85 -33.68 15.55 -11.62
N LEU A 86 -33.86 14.56 -10.74
CA LEU A 86 -33.78 13.14 -11.06
C LEU A 86 -35.07 12.42 -10.63
N PRO A 87 -35.54 11.40 -11.36
CA PRO A 87 -36.66 10.58 -10.92
C PRO A 87 -36.32 9.78 -9.65
N GLU A 88 -37.33 9.16 -9.02
CA GLU A 88 -37.08 8.28 -7.88
C GLU A 88 -36.20 7.10 -8.29
N GLY A 89 -35.21 6.77 -7.47
CA GLY A 89 -34.28 5.69 -7.80
C GLY A 89 -32.99 5.70 -7.00
N LYS A 90 -32.11 4.73 -7.31
CA LYS A 90 -30.78 4.66 -6.73
C LYS A 90 -29.73 5.19 -7.70
N TYR A 91 -28.81 5.97 -7.17
CA TYR A 91 -27.74 6.61 -7.92
C TYR A 91 -26.42 6.56 -7.16
N ASN A 92 -25.32 6.54 -7.90
CA ASN A 92 -23.98 6.77 -7.34
C ASN A 92 -23.43 8.07 -7.92
N LEU A 93 -23.10 9.00 -7.04
CA LEU A 93 -22.46 10.26 -7.39
C LEU A 93 -20.97 10.15 -7.11
N VAL A 94 -20.14 10.55 -8.07
CA VAL A 94 -18.68 10.61 -7.92
C VAL A 94 -18.23 12.02 -8.27
N LEU A 95 -17.37 12.59 -7.44
CA LEU A 95 -16.79 13.93 -7.63
C LEU A 95 -15.28 13.82 -7.56
N LEU A 96 -14.61 14.40 -8.56
CA LEU A 96 -13.17 14.34 -8.72
C LEU A 96 -12.60 15.75 -8.80
N SER A 97 -11.46 15.93 -8.15
CA SER A 97 -10.68 17.17 -8.18
C SER A 97 -9.26 16.86 -8.65
N GLY A 98 -8.64 17.79 -9.37
CA GLY A 98 -7.23 17.66 -9.81
C GLY A 98 -7.00 16.74 -11.00
N ILE A 99 -8.05 16.30 -11.70
CA ILE A 99 -7.90 15.51 -12.94
C ILE A 99 -7.72 16.44 -14.13
N SER A 100 -6.72 16.15 -14.96
CA SER A 100 -6.44 16.83 -16.22
C SER A 100 -6.18 15.83 -17.34
N GLU A 101 -6.51 16.18 -18.59
CA GLU A 101 -6.20 15.35 -19.78
C GLU A 101 -4.69 15.35 -20.12
N ASP A 102 -3.93 16.26 -19.51
CA ASP A 102 -2.48 16.33 -19.66
C ASP A 102 -1.81 15.20 -18.88
N GLU A 103 -2.29 14.89 -17.66
CA GLU A 103 -1.69 13.89 -16.76
C GLU A 103 -2.43 12.55 -16.75
N TYR A 104 -3.72 12.52 -17.13
CA TYR A 104 -4.57 11.34 -17.01
C TYR A 104 -5.23 10.93 -18.32
N VAL A 105 -5.43 9.62 -18.47
CA VAL A 105 -6.30 9.00 -19.47
C VAL A 105 -7.63 8.69 -18.79
N ILE A 106 -8.65 9.44 -19.19
CA ILE A 106 -10.03 9.23 -18.73
C ILE A 106 -10.71 8.22 -19.68
N PRO A 107 -11.39 7.18 -19.15
CA PRO A 107 -12.00 6.14 -19.99
C PRO A 107 -13.18 6.71 -20.79
N PHE A 108 -13.30 6.30 -22.06
CA PHE A 108 -14.41 6.73 -22.92
C PHE A 108 -15.78 6.15 -22.53
N ASP A 109 -15.78 4.97 -21.90
CA ASP A 109 -16.99 4.34 -21.37
C ASP A 109 -16.96 4.37 -19.85
N PHE A 110 -17.83 5.18 -19.28
CA PHE A 110 -17.93 5.41 -17.85
C PHE A 110 -18.80 4.32 -17.22
N ASN A 111 -18.14 3.35 -16.60
CA ASN A 111 -18.75 2.49 -15.59
C ASN A 111 -18.01 2.69 -14.25
N PRO A 112 -18.64 2.39 -13.10
CA PRO A 112 -18.05 2.62 -11.78
C PRO A 112 -16.68 1.96 -11.56
N GLU A 113 -16.42 0.85 -12.25
CA GLU A 113 -15.17 0.08 -12.16
C GLU A 113 -14.17 0.45 -13.28
N SER A 114 -14.51 1.39 -14.18
CA SER A 114 -13.57 1.91 -15.16
C SER A 114 -12.47 2.70 -14.44
N PHE A 115 -11.23 2.52 -14.87
CA PHE A 115 -10.07 3.19 -14.29
C PHE A 115 -9.74 4.51 -15.00
N ILE A 116 -9.42 5.51 -14.18
CA ILE A 116 -8.71 6.73 -14.57
C ILE A 116 -7.23 6.44 -14.35
N CYS A 117 -6.47 6.39 -15.43
CA CYS A 117 -5.06 6.00 -15.38
C CYS A 117 -4.14 7.20 -15.58
N PHE A 118 -2.93 7.14 -15.03
CA PHE A 118 -1.87 8.04 -15.44
C PHE A 118 -1.56 7.86 -16.92
N LYS A 119 -1.26 8.95 -17.61
CA LYS A 119 -0.93 8.95 -19.03
C LYS A 119 0.49 8.44 -19.29
N GLU A 120 1.42 8.87 -18.46
CA GLU A 120 2.84 8.55 -18.53
C GLU A 120 3.39 8.33 -17.10
N ASP A 121 4.47 7.58 -16.98
CA ASP A 121 5.33 7.41 -15.80
C ASP A 121 4.70 6.96 -14.45
N ASN A 122 3.39 6.72 -14.39
CA ASN A 122 2.67 6.27 -13.18
C ASN A 122 2.72 7.24 -11.99
N PHE A 123 2.86 8.55 -12.25
CA PHE A 123 2.69 9.60 -11.24
C PHE A 123 2.18 10.90 -11.88
N ALA A 124 1.63 11.80 -11.06
CA ALA A 124 1.24 13.15 -11.46
C ALA A 124 1.99 14.21 -10.65
N HIS A 125 1.93 15.45 -11.11
CA HIS A 125 2.47 16.64 -10.46
C HIS A 125 1.39 17.43 -9.71
N ASN A 126 0.13 17.09 -9.89
CA ASN A 126 -0.98 17.59 -9.08
C ASN A 126 -1.71 16.43 -8.39
N PRO A 127 -2.20 16.63 -7.14
CA PRO A 127 -2.91 15.58 -6.43
C PRO A 127 -4.36 15.47 -6.90
N ILE A 128 -4.81 14.24 -7.11
CA ILE A 128 -6.23 13.90 -7.30
C ILE A 128 -6.92 13.71 -5.94
N GLN A 129 -8.14 14.24 -5.83
CA GLN A 129 -9.06 13.93 -4.73
C GLN A 129 -10.34 13.31 -5.27
N ILE A 130 -10.92 12.39 -4.51
CA ILE A 130 -12.16 11.70 -4.85
C ILE A 130 -13.16 11.78 -3.69
N ALA A 131 -14.44 11.90 -4.04
CA ALA A 131 -15.56 11.72 -3.15
C ALA A 131 -16.63 10.91 -3.87
N SER A 132 -17.27 9.99 -3.16
CA SER A 132 -18.38 9.19 -3.68
C SER A 132 -19.55 9.15 -2.69
N ALA A 133 -20.77 9.11 -3.21
CA ALA A 133 -21.98 8.98 -2.41
C ALA A 133 -23.01 8.12 -3.12
N GLN A 134 -23.60 7.16 -2.39
CA GLN A 134 -24.76 6.42 -2.85
C GLN A 134 -26.03 7.13 -2.38
N ILE A 135 -26.95 7.38 -3.31
CA ILE A 135 -28.19 8.10 -3.08
C ILE A 135 -29.35 7.15 -3.35
N ASN A 136 -30.24 6.97 -2.39
CA ASN A 136 -31.56 6.39 -2.62
C ASN A 136 -32.57 7.53 -2.61
N LEU A 137 -32.95 8.00 -3.80
CA LEU A 137 -33.72 9.22 -4.00
C LEU A 137 -35.22 8.92 -3.94
N THR A 138 -35.85 9.37 -2.86
CA THR A 138 -37.31 9.32 -2.66
C THR A 138 -37.93 10.70 -2.42
N GLN A 139 -37.09 11.72 -2.25
CA GLN A 139 -37.46 13.13 -2.07
C GLN A 139 -36.26 14.03 -2.40
N SER A 140 -36.48 15.30 -2.72
CA SER A 140 -35.40 16.26 -2.93
C SER A 140 -34.43 16.28 -1.73
N THR A 141 -33.13 16.27 -2.02
CA THR A 141 -32.09 16.10 -1.01
C THR A 141 -30.82 16.89 -1.33
N THR A 142 -30.02 17.14 -0.31
CA THR A 142 -28.69 17.74 -0.43
C THR A 142 -27.65 16.70 -0.01
N VAL A 143 -26.70 16.44 -0.90
CA VAL A 143 -25.63 15.48 -0.71
C VAL A 143 -24.34 16.24 -0.41
N GLN A 144 -23.73 15.91 0.73
CA GLN A 144 -22.44 16.46 1.09
C GLN A 144 -21.34 15.53 0.60
N MET A 145 -20.49 16.03 -0.29
CA MET A 145 -19.36 15.30 -0.88
C MET A 145 -18.08 15.79 -0.21
N THR A 146 -17.42 14.92 0.56
CA THR A 146 -16.15 15.26 1.23
C THR A 146 -15.00 14.65 0.42
N LEU A 147 -14.25 15.50 -0.27
CA LEU A 147 -13.10 15.11 -1.09
C LEU A 147 -11.89 14.78 -0.20
N SER A 148 -11.32 13.60 -0.40
CA SER A 148 -10.08 13.14 0.22
C SER A 148 -9.03 12.84 -0.85
N TYR A 149 -7.75 13.01 -0.53
CA TYR A 149 -6.66 12.66 -1.47
C TYR A 149 -6.70 11.16 -1.78
N ALA A 150 -6.66 10.83 -3.07
CA ALA A 150 -6.60 9.44 -3.52
C ALA A 150 -5.15 8.95 -3.76
N VAL A 151 -4.19 9.85 -3.64
CA VAL A 151 -2.76 9.66 -3.91
C VAL A 151 -1.92 9.79 -2.64
N SER A 152 -0.71 9.25 -2.68
CA SER A 152 0.37 9.57 -1.74
C SER A 152 1.27 10.64 -2.35
N SER A 153 1.76 11.59 -1.54
CA SER A 153 2.74 12.59 -1.96
C SER A 153 4.14 12.06 -1.64
N ILE A 154 5.04 12.00 -2.63
CA ILE A 154 6.38 11.44 -2.48
C ILE A 154 7.45 12.46 -2.84
N ASN A 155 8.45 12.60 -1.97
CA ASN A 155 9.64 13.42 -2.19
C ASN A 155 10.91 12.66 -1.83
N PHE A 156 11.96 12.86 -2.62
CA PHE A 156 13.28 12.27 -2.39
C PHE A 156 14.35 13.34 -2.14
N ILE A 157 15.23 13.05 -1.19
CA ILE A 157 16.47 13.79 -0.93
C ILE A 157 17.62 12.79 -0.86
N ILE A 158 18.59 12.90 -1.76
CA ILE A 158 19.80 12.07 -1.77
C ILE A 158 21.02 12.96 -1.52
N ASN A 159 21.74 12.66 -0.45
CA ASN A 159 22.90 13.42 0.01
C ASN A 159 24.22 12.71 -0.35
N ASP A 160 25.31 13.45 -0.30
CA ASP A 160 26.69 12.97 -0.45
C ASP A 160 27.00 12.23 -1.76
N VAL A 161 26.16 12.42 -2.77
CA VAL A 161 26.36 11.88 -4.13
C VAL A 161 27.65 12.49 -4.72
N PRO A 162 28.53 11.69 -5.36
CA PRO A 162 29.77 12.20 -5.94
C PRO A 162 29.54 13.38 -6.89
N ASP A 163 30.45 14.36 -6.86
CA ASP A 163 30.33 15.58 -7.67
C ASP A 163 30.30 15.31 -9.17
N GLU A 164 30.93 14.23 -9.60
CA GLU A 164 30.95 13.75 -10.98
C GLU A 164 29.64 13.10 -11.47
N ALA A 165 28.65 12.88 -10.59
CA ALA A 165 27.38 12.30 -11.00
C ALA A 165 26.60 13.21 -11.96
N SER A 166 26.10 12.64 -13.05
CA SER A 166 25.30 13.36 -14.06
C SER A 166 23.80 13.26 -13.84
N GLN A 167 23.33 12.17 -13.22
CA GLN A 167 21.91 11.90 -13.03
C GLN A 167 21.66 11.03 -11.79
N VAL A 168 20.55 11.30 -11.12
CA VAL A 168 20.01 10.47 -10.03
C VAL A 168 18.53 10.24 -10.28
N ASN A 169 18.10 8.98 -10.38
CA ASN A 169 16.70 8.60 -10.50
C ASN A 169 16.32 7.61 -9.40
N ILE A 170 15.06 7.64 -8.97
CA ILE A 170 14.51 6.64 -8.04
C ILE A 170 13.37 5.92 -8.74
N ASN A 171 13.50 4.62 -8.91
CA ASN A 171 12.39 3.76 -9.32
C ASN A 171 11.64 3.28 -8.08
N LEU A 172 10.34 3.56 -8.00
CA LEU A 172 9.47 3.18 -6.88
C LEU A 172 8.48 2.11 -7.35
N SER A 173 8.36 0.99 -6.64
CA SER A 173 7.41 -0.08 -6.96
C SER A 173 7.02 -0.92 -5.73
N PRO A 174 5.84 -1.54 -5.68
CA PRO A 174 4.74 -1.38 -6.62
C PRO A 174 3.97 -0.06 -6.40
N VAL A 175 3.49 0.51 -7.50
CA VAL A 175 2.48 1.57 -7.55
C VAL A 175 1.33 1.13 -8.44
N SER A 176 0.16 1.76 -8.29
CA SER A 176 -0.99 1.50 -9.15
C SER A 176 -1.01 2.44 -10.35
N SER A 177 -1.32 1.94 -11.55
CA SER A 177 -1.45 2.80 -12.75
C SER A 177 -2.69 3.68 -12.77
N GLY A 178 -3.73 3.31 -12.01
CA GLY A 178 -5.02 3.98 -12.07
C GLY A 178 -5.93 3.71 -10.87
N ILE A 179 -7.00 4.49 -10.82
CA ILE A 179 -8.04 4.42 -9.79
C ILE A 179 -9.44 4.39 -10.44
N SER A 180 -10.34 3.57 -9.93
CA SER A 180 -11.71 3.49 -10.40
C SER A 180 -12.56 4.66 -9.88
N PHE A 181 -13.74 4.87 -10.48
CA PHE A 181 -14.72 5.81 -9.95
C PHE A 181 -15.28 5.41 -8.58
N THR A 182 -15.16 4.13 -8.20
CA THR A 182 -15.47 3.62 -6.86
C THR A 182 -14.33 3.81 -5.84
N GLY A 183 -13.16 4.27 -6.29
CA GLY A 183 -11.99 4.53 -5.43
C GLY A 183 -11.07 3.32 -5.26
N ASN A 184 -11.25 2.25 -6.04
CA ASN A 184 -10.39 1.08 -6.01
C ASN A 184 -9.15 1.32 -6.85
N TYR A 185 -7.97 0.94 -6.34
CA TYR A 185 -6.74 1.00 -7.11
C TYR A 185 -6.64 -0.18 -8.08
N ASN A 186 -5.97 0.04 -9.21
CA ASN A 186 -5.77 -1.02 -10.21
C ASN A 186 -4.86 -2.14 -9.68
N ASN A 187 -3.95 -1.82 -8.74
CA ASN A 187 -3.06 -2.79 -8.07
C ASN A 187 -2.29 -3.70 -9.06
N ASP A 188 -1.87 -3.14 -10.18
CA ASP A 188 -1.22 -3.83 -11.29
C ASP A 188 0.31 -3.86 -11.18
N ASN A 189 0.83 -3.64 -9.96
CA ASN A 189 2.23 -3.74 -9.57
C ASN A 189 3.20 -2.98 -10.50
N GLN A 190 2.79 -1.79 -10.94
CA GLN A 190 3.63 -0.95 -11.80
C GLN A 190 4.77 -0.31 -11.02
N SER A 191 5.65 0.38 -11.73
CA SER A 191 6.69 1.21 -11.14
C SER A 191 6.65 2.62 -11.71
N CYS A 192 7.14 3.59 -10.96
CA CYS A 192 7.35 4.96 -11.43
C CYS A 192 8.81 5.37 -11.25
N LEU A 193 9.39 5.99 -12.28
CA LEU A 193 10.76 6.50 -12.26
C LEU A 193 10.73 8.00 -11.97
N ILE A 194 11.19 8.40 -10.79
CA ILE A 194 11.16 9.78 -10.30
C ILE A 194 12.56 10.38 -10.42
N PRO A 195 12.77 11.38 -11.30
CA PRO A 195 14.07 12.03 -11.46
C PRO A 195 14.37 12.99 -10.31
N CYS A 196 15.65 13.06 -9.92
CA CYS A 196 16.15 14.07 -9.00
C CYS A 196 16.95 15.15 -9.73
N THR A 197 16.89 16.37 -9.19
CA THR A 197 17.66 17.52 -9.67
C THR A 197 18.68 17.95 -8.63
N ARG A 198 19.89 18.28 -9.09
CA ARG A 198 20.95 18.77 -8.20
C ARG A 198 20.63 20.17 -7.68
N LYS A 199 20.53 20.33 -6.36
CA LYS A 199 20.32 21.59 -5.64
C LYS A 199 21.42 21.74 -4.58
N GLY A 200 22.51 22.41 -4.94
CA GLY A 200 23.69 22.52 -4.09
C GLY A 200 24.44 21.19 -3.99
N GLU A 201 24.61 20.70 -2.77
CA GLU A 201 25.27 19.41 -2.47
C GLU A 201 24.28 18.23 -2.46
N GLN A 202 22.97 18.48 -2.63
CA GLN A 202 21.92 17.46 -2.57
C GLN A 202 21.28 17.22 -3.93
N TRP A 203 20.76 16.02 -4.14
CA TRP A 203 19.86 15.67 -5.24
C TRP A 203 18.43 15.56 -4.70
N ILE A 204 17.50 16.32 -5.27
CA ILE A 204 16.13 16.45 -4.73
C ILE A 204 15.12 16.24 -5.87
N SER A 205 14.10 15.43 -5.63
CA SER A 205 12.98 15.27 -6.57
C SER A 205 11.98 16.42 -6.45
N GLU A 206 11.23 16.67 -7.52
CA GLU A 206 9.94 17.35 -7.37
C GLU A 206 8.96 16.43 -6.63
N THR A 207 7.86 17.00 -6.12
CA THR A 207 6.81 16.18 -5.48
C THR A 207 6.11 15.36 -6.55
N ALA A 208 6.14 14.04 -6.37
CA ALA A 208 5.40 13.10 -7.20
C ALA A 208 4.15 12.63 -6.45
N TYR A 209 2.99 12.67 -7.11
CA TYR A 209 1.75 12.13 -6.59
C TYR A 209 1.47 10.78 -7.24
N ILE A 210 1.54 9.72 -6.45
CA ILE A 210 1.34 8.34 -6.92
C ILE A 210 0.05 7.76 -6.38
N LEU A 211 -0.57 6.85 -7.14
CA LEU A 211 -1.63 6.00 -6.61
C LEU A 211 -0.97 4.82 -5.88
N PRO A 212 -1.17 4.67 -4.56
CA PRO A 212 -0.51 3.60 -3.82
C PRO A 212 -0.96 2.22 -4.30
N SER A 213 -0.09 1.24 -4.11
CA SER A 213 -0.43 -0.18 -4.20
C SER A 213 -0.86 -0.68 -2.82
N GLU A 214 -1.78 -1.65 -2.80
CA GLU A 214 -2.17 -2.39 -1.59
C GLU A 214 -1.09 -3.36 -1.08
N SER A 215 0.06 -3.43 -1.75
CA SER A 215 1.21 -4.21 -1.28
C SER A 215 1.67 -3.78 0.11
N SER A 216 2.10 -4.76 0.92
CA SER A 216 2.60 -4.55 2.28
C SER A 216 3.97 -3.87 2.34
N SER A 217 4.65 -3.70 1.19
CA SER A 217 5.94 -3.02 1.10
C SER A 217 6.07 -2.23 -0.20
N THR A 218 6.96 -1.24 -0.18
CA THR A 218 7.34 -0.46 -1.36
C THR A 218 8.86 -0.45 -1.52
N ARG A 219 9.34 -0.98 -2.63
CA ARG A 219 10.74 -1.06 -3.05
C ARG A 219 11.13 0.20 -3.80
N MET A 220 12.37 0.62 -3.56
CA MET A 220 13.03 1.76 -4.16
C MET A 220 14.35 1.31 -4.74
N SER A 221 14.58 1.63 -6.02
CA SER A 221 15.87 1.46 -6.66
C SER A 221 16.44 2.82 -7.03
N ILE A 222 17.51 3.22 -6.36
CA ILE A 222 18.22 4.48 -6.59
C ILE A 222 19.30 4.22 -7.62
N GLN A 223 19.21 4.90 -8.76
CA GLN A 223 20.13 4.80 -9.88
C GLN A 223 20.94 6.10 -9.97
N ILE A 224 22.27 5.98 -9.95
CA ILE A 224 23.21 7.11 -10.02
C ILE A 224 24.12 6.90 -11.22
N GLU A 225 24.10 7.83 -12.16
CA GLU A 225 25.00 7.82 -13.31
C GLU A 225 26.31 8.53 -12.98
N LEU A 226 27.42 7.82 -13.10
CA LEU A 226 28.79 8.33 -12.93
C LEU A 226 29.55 8.20 -14.26
N PRO A 227 30.68 8.92 -14.44
CA PRO A 227 31.41 8.90 -15.71
C PRO A 227 31.96 7.52 -16.12
N ASP A 228 32.31 6.68 -15.14
CA ASP A 228 33.01 5.41 -15.39
C ASP A 228 32.12 4.17 -15.14
N ASP A 229 31.16 4.23 -14.22
CA ASP A 229 30.29 3.10 -13.85
C ASP A 229 28.98 3.58 -13.20
N ASN A 230 27.84 3.13 -13.73
CA ASN A 230 26.54 3.46 -13.15
C ASN A 230 26.29 2.61 -11.90
N LYS A 231 25.77 3.23 -10.84
CA LYS A 231 25.49 2.55 -9.57
C LYS A 231 24.00 2.42 -9.33
N ALA A 232 23.57 1.25 -8.86
CA ALA A 232 22.20 0.98 -8.47
C ALA A 232 22.15 0.46 -7.03
N TYR A 233 21.18 0.97 -6.28
CA TYR A 233 21.00 0.67 -4.87
C TYR A 233 19.55 0.35 -4.57
N GLY A 234 19.31 -0.65 -3.72
CA GLY A 234 17.97 -1.06 -3.31
C GLY A 234 17.63 -0.63 -1.89
N TYR A 235 16.39 -0.22 -1.67
CA TYR A 235 15.80 -0.08 -0.34
C TYR A 235 14.34 -0.57 -0.36
N THR A 236 13.88 -1.20 0.71
CA THR A 236 12.49 -1.62 0.85
C THR A 236 11.86 -0.94 2.06
N TYR A 237 10.89 -0.07 1.80
CA TYR A 237 10.00 0.48 2.81
C TYR A 237 8.99 -0.60 3.21
N GLN A 238 9.06 -1.05 4.46
CA GLN A 238 8.29 -2.19 4.98
C GLN A 238 6.86 -1.81 5.41
N SER A 239 6.20 -0.97 4.63
CA SER A 239 4.80 -0.61 4.79
C SER A 239 4.21 -0.21 3.44
N ALA A 240 2.91 -0.38 3.28
CA ALA A 240 2.16 0.23 2.20
C ALA A 240 2.24 1.77 2.28
N LEU A 241 2.35 2.43 1.14
CA LEU A 241 2.05 3.86 1.01
C LEU A 241 0.54 4.06 1.16
N LYS A 242 0.14 5.15 1.81
CA LYS A 242 -1.27 5.42 2.14
C LYS A 242 -1.76 6.70 1.46
N PRO A 243 -2.98 6.70 0.91
CA PRO A 243 -3.57 7.91 0.35
C PRO A 243 -3.67 9.01 1.40
N GLY A 244 -3.42 10.24 0.99
CA GLY A 244 -3.46 11.41 1.87
C GLY A 244 -2.27 11.54 2.84
N TYR A 245 -1.26 10.68 2.73
CA TYR A 245 -0.01 10.82 3.48
C TYR A 245 1.11 11.40 2.61
N PRO A 246 1.86 12.39 3.12
CA PRO A 246 3.10 12.83 2.52
C PRO A 246 4.28 12.02 3.07
N TYR A 247 5.11 11.50 2.17
CA TYR A 247 6.32 10.74 2.46
C TYR A 247 7.54 11.50 1.96
N GLN A 248 8.53 11.65 2.84
CA GLN A 248 9.84 12.17 2.46
C GLN A 248 10.91 11.11 2.72
N PHE A 249 11.53 10.64 1.65
CA PHE A 249 12.58 9.63 1.70
C PHE A 249 13.94 10.32 1.60
N THR A 250 14.77 10.15 2.63
CA THR A 250 16.11 10.74 2.69
C THR A 250 17.18 9.65 2.71
N GLY A 251 18.05 9.65 1.69
CA GLY A 251 19.16 8.71 1.51
C GLY A 251 20.52 9.41 1.52
N ASN A 252 21.57 8.70 1.93
CA ASN A 252 22.95 9.21 1.93
C ASN A 252 23.87 8.24 1.21
N TYR A 253 24.68 8.75 0.27
CA TYR A 253 25.58 7.94 -0.55
C TYR A 253 26.83 7.45 0.22
N LYS A 254 27.31 8.19 1.25
CA LYS A 254 28.45 7.79 2.10
C LYS A 254 28.01 7.67 3.57
N ASP A 255 28.20 6.50 4.18
CA ASP A 255 28.16 6.25 5.64
C ASP A 255 27.04 6.94 6.44
N GLY A 256 25.79 6.54 6.17
CA GLY A 256 24.70 6.71 7.13
C GLY A 256 23.92 8.03 7.06
N ILE A 257 22.87 8.07 7.89
CA ILE A 257 21.69 8.91 7.78
C ILE A 257 21.96 10.37 8.22
N THR A 258 21.55 11.33 7.40
CA THR A 258 21.34 12.73 7.82
C THR A 258 19.86 13.11 7.73
N LEU A 259 19.40 13.79 8.79
CA LEU A 259 18.03 14.25 8.98
C LEU A 259 17.94 15.71 8.51
N ASN A 260 17.20 15.97 7.44
CA ASN A 260 16.84 17.33 7.04
C ASN A 260 15.47 17.37 6.37
N GLY A 261 14.45 17.66 7.17
CA GLY A 261 13.14 18.06 6.66
C GLY A 261 12.04 17.84 7.67
N VAL A 262 11.20 18.84 7.86
CA VAL A 262 9.84 18.66 8.35
C VAL A 262 8.98 19.21 7.23
N PHE A 263 8.41 18.34 6.40
CA PHE A 263 7.44 18.76 5.39
C PHE A 263 6.04 18.46 5.92
N GLN A 264 5.27 19.50 6.22
CA GLN A 264 3.86 19.35 6.59
C GLN A 264 3.02 20.27 5.70
N ALA A 265 2.21 19.67 4.83
CA ALA A 265 1.25 20.39 4.00
C ALA A 265 -0.15 20.36 4.64
N GLU A 266 -0.85 21.49 4.63
CA GLU A 266 -2.24 21.59 5.11
C GLU A 266 -3.15 20.67 4.28
N GLY A 267 -4.09 19.98 4.93
CA GLY A 267 -4.97 18.99 4.28
C GLY A 267 -4.44 17.57 4.20
N TRP A 268 -3.13 17.37 4.37
CA TRP A 268 -2.52 16.05 4.40
C TRP A 268 -2.47 15.49 5.83
N HIS A 269 -2.39 14.16 5.95
CA HIS A 269 -2.09 13.51 7.22
C HIS A 269 -0.66 13.84 7.69
N THR A 270 -0.34 13.47 8.93
CA THR A 270 1.00 13.66 9.49
C THR A 270 2.05 13.03 8.57
N ALA A 271 3.09 13.80 8.26
CA ALA A 271 4.16 13.36 7.38
C ALA A 271 4.91 12.15 7.93
N VAL A 272 5.36 11.31 7.00
CA VAL A 272 6.16 10.12 7.29
C VAL A 272 7.54 10.34 6.70
N ASP A 273 8.49 10.64 7.57
CA ASP A 273 9.91 10.75 7.20
C ASP A 273 10.55 9.36 7.25
N VAL A 274 11.18 8.96 6.15
CA VAL A 274 11.83 7.65 6.02
C VAL A 274 13.29 7.84 5.67
N GLU A 275 14.15 7.27 6.50
CA GLU A 275 15.61 7.38 6.39
C GLU A 275 16.22 6.04 5.99
N PHE A 276 17.17 6.07 5.04
CA PHE A 276 17.86 4.86 4.62
C PHE A 276 19.32 5.09 4.23
N GLY A 277 20.14 4.06 4.44
CA GLY A 277 21.51 3.99 3.93
C GLY A 277 21.54 3.39 2.53
N ILE A 278 22.46 3.85 1.70
CA ILE A 278 22.66 3.38 0.33
C ILE A 278 23.81 2.35 0.35
N SER A 279 23.50 1.04 0.29
CA SER A 279 24.49 -0.04 0.21
C SER A 279 24.46 -0.70 -1.16
N GLU A 280 25.61 -0.87 -1.82
CA GLU A 280 25.71 -1.43 -3.18
C GLU A 280 25.00 -2.79 -3.29
N THR A 281 24.07 -2.90 -4.23
CA THR A 281 23.61 -4.19 -4.76
C THR A 281 24.45 -4.52 -5.99
N ILE A 282 25.26 -5.59 -5.92
CA ILE A 282 26.03 -6.10 -7.06
C ILE A 282 25.02 -6.68 -8.07
N PRO A 283 25.02 -6.25 -9.35
CA PRO A 283 24.21 -6.89 -10.37
C PRO A 283 24.76 -8.30 -10.61
N ASP A 284 23.89 -9.31 -10.63
CA ASP A 284 24.23 -10.64 -11.13
C ASP A 284 24.67 -10.52 -12.59
N ASN A 285 25.98 -10.52 -12.84
CA ASN A 285 26.52 -10.74 -14.17
C ASN A 285 26.83 -12.24 -14.32
N PRO A 286 26.21 -12.93 -15.29
CA PRO A 286 26.44 -14.34 -15.50
C PRO A 286 27.67 -14.49 -16.39
N GLU A 287 28.83 -14.87 -15.84
CA GLU A 287 29.86 -15.46 -16.70
C GLU A 287 30.87 -16.34 -15.93
N GLU A 288 30.94 -17.57 -16.42
CA GLU A 288 32.09 -18.48 -16.54
C GLU A 288 32.57 -19.25 -15.29
N GLU A 289 32.01 -20.46 -15.19
CA GLU A 289 32.67 -21.61 -14.57
C GLU A 289 34.01 -21.91 -15.27
N GLU A 290 35.11 -21.84 -14.54
CA GLU A 290 36.32 -22.63 -14.84
C GLU A 290 36.61 -23.53 -13.63
N PRO A 291 36.79 -24.84 -13.84
CA PRO A 291 36.97 -25.79 -12.76
C PRO A 291 38.47 -25.93 -12.43
N ASP A 292 38.87 -25.96 -11.15
CA ASP A 292 39.89 -26.94 -10.80
C ASP A 292 39.98 -27.34 -9.31
N THR A 293 40.22 -28.64 -9.20
CA THR A 293 40.95 -29.42 -8.19
C THR A 293 40.82 -29.09 -6.70
N GLY A 294 40.21 -30.05 -6.01
CA GLY A 294 40.08 -30.06 -4.57
C GLY A 294 41.36 -30.26 -3.78
N LYS A 295 41.21 -30.02 -2.48
CA LYS A 295 41.88 -30.71 -1.39
C LYS A 295 41.01 -30.59 -0.14
N ASP A 296 40.73 -31.74 0.44
CA ASP A 296 40.05 -31.92 1.71
C ASP A 296 40.78 -31.17 2.83
N GLU A 297 40.12 -30.18 3.42
CA GLU A 297 40.29 -29.82 4.83
C GLU A 297 38.90 -29.80 5.46
N GLU A 298 38.77 -30.42 6.64
CA GLU A 298 37.51 -30.59 7.37
C GLU A 298 36.80 -29.23 7.54
N PRO A 299 35.46 -29.17 7.39
CA PRO A 299 34.74 -27.91 7.51
C PRO A 299 34.78 -27.45 8.96
N ASP A 300 35.51 -26.37 9.22
CA ASP A 300 35.15 -25.46 10.30
C ASP A 300 33.65 -25.11 10.16
N PRO A 301 32.90 -25.00 11.27
CA PRO A 301 31.47 -24.75 11.21
C PRO A 301 31.25 -23.47 10.41
N ILE A 302 30.59 -23.63 9.26
CA ILE A 302 30.15 -22.55 8.39
C ILE A 302 29.36 -21.59 9.28
N SER A 303 29.98 -20.46 9.62
CA SER A 303 29.22 -19.29 10.07
C SER A 303 28.47 -18.81 8.83
N PRO A 304 27.12 -18.86 8.81
CA PRO A 304 26.36 -18.45 7.66
C PRO A 304 26.57 -16.94 7.48
N THR A 305 27.33 -16.59 6.46
CA THR A 305 27.36 -15.25 5.89
C THR A 305 25.96 -14.91 5.41
N GLY A 306 25.25 -14.05 6.16
CA GLY A 306 23.96 -13.48 5.73
C GLY A 306 22.79 -13.61 6.72
N THR A 307 23.02 -13.63 8.03
CA THR A 307 21.89 -13.51 8.99
C THR A 307 21.30 -12.10 8.92
N ASP A 308 20.09 -11.97 8.36
CA ASP A 308 19.33 -10.72 8.33
C ASP A 308 19.26 -10.12 9.74
N SER A 309 19.69 -8.85 9.87
CA SER A 309 19.73 -8.14 11.14
C SER A 309 18.64 -7.07 11.20
N TYR A 310 17.88 -7.05 12.29
CA TYR A 310 16.72 -6.19 12.50
C TYR A 310 16.89 -5.37 13.77
N GLN A 311 16.81 -4.05 13.64
CA GLN A 311 16.81 -3.16 14.80
C GLN A 311 15.42 -3.15 15.45
N VAL A 312 15.34 -3.40 16.76
CA VAL A 312 14.10 -3.42 17.54
C VAL A 312 14.19 -2.46 18.72
N THR A 313 13.09 -1.79 19.06
CA THR A 313 12.99 -0.94 20.27
C THR A 313 12.64 -1.74 21.52
N GLU A 314 12.08 -2.92 21.32
CA GLU A 314 11.75 -3.90 22.36
C GLU A 314 11.96 -5.29 21.76
N LEU A 315 12.56 -6.19 22.54
CA LEU A 315 12.77 -7.57 22.09
C LEU A 315 11.45 -8.33 22.15
N PRO A 316 11.14 -9.16 21.13
CA PRO A 316 10.00 -10.05 21.25
C PRO A 316 10.23 -11.08 22.35
N GLU A 317 9.13 -11.60 22.90
CA GLU A 317 9.18 -12.73 23.82
C GLU A 317 9.32 -14.04 23.02
N GLU A 318 10.04 -15.01 23.60
CA GLU A 318 10.08 -16.38 23.08
C GLU A 318 8.68 -17.01 23.22
N GLU A 319 8.27 -17.81 22.24
CA GLU A 319 6.91 -18.37 22.12
C GLU A 319 5.80 -17.33 21.92
N ASP A 320 6.15 -16.14 21.41
CA ASP A 320 5.19 -15.08 21.04
C ASP A 320 5.32 -14.67 19.56
N VAL A 321 4.42 -13.79 19.12
CA VAL A 321 4.38 -13.27 17.76
C VAL A 321 5.18 -11.97 17.64
N TRP A 322 6.19 -12.00 16.78
CA TRP A 322 6.90 -10.82 16.34
C TRP A 322 6.52 -10.48 14.91
N ARG A 323 5.82 -9.36 14.73
CA ARG A 323 5.14 -8.99 13.48
C ARG A 323 4.06 -10.03 13.14
N ASP A 324 4.30 -10.87 12.14
CA ASP A 324 3.42 -11.95 11.70
C ASP A 324 4.05 -13.34 11.94
N PHE A 325 5.23 -13.39 12.57
CA PHE A 325 6.03 -14.60 12.70
C PHE A 325 6.03 -15.11 14.13
N TYR A 326 5.90 -16.43 14.29
CA TYR A 326 6.09 -17.06 15.58
C TYR A 326 7.57 -17.12 15.92
N VAL A 327 7.98 -16.51 17.03
CA VAL A 327 9.35 -16.58 17.56
C VAL A 327 9.47 -17.88 18.35
N TRP A 328 10.08 -18.89 17.76
CA TRP A 328 10.18 -20.19 18.40
C TRP A 328 11.30 -20.24 19.44
N ASP A 329 12.51 -19.79 19.08
CA ASP A 329 13.69 -19.86 19.95
C ASP A 329 14.42 -18.52 19.90
N MET A 330 15.01 -18.14 21.03
CA MET A 330 15.76 -16.90 21.18
C MET A 330 17.03 -17.10 22.00
N LYS A 331 18.14 -16.61 21.46
CA LYS A 331 19.46 -16.74 22.05
C LYS A 331 20.15 -15.40 22.14
N THR A 332 20.55 -15.01 23.35
CA THR A 332 21.36 -13.81 23.55
C THR A 332 22.76 -14.00 22.97
N ILE A 333 23.20 -13.02 22.17
CA ILE A 333 24.55 -12.95 21.60
C ILE A 333 25.38 -11.93 22.38
N SER A 334 24.80 -10.76 22.69
CA SER A 334 25.41 -9.69 23.49
C SER A 334 24.34 -8.97 24.32
N GLU A 335 24.71 -7.90 25.04
CA GLU A 335 23.74 -7.09 25.80
C GLU A 335 22.66 -6.44 24.91
N THR A 336 22.95 -6.25 23.62
CA THR A 336 22.06 -5.60 22.65
C THR A 336 21.75 -6.47 21.44
N GLU A 337 22.40 -7.63 21.27
CA GLU A 337 22.20 -8.50 20.11
C GLU A 337 21.65 -9.87 20.51
N TYR A 338 20.65 -10.33 19.76
CA TYR A 338 19.96 -11.59 19.98
C TYR A 338 19.82 -12.31 18.63
N GLU A 339 19.85 -13.63 18.66
CA GLU A 339 19.51 -14.49 17.54
C GLU A 339 18.12 -15.07 17.81
N ALA A 340 17.22 -15.03 16.83
CA ALA A 340 15.89 -15.61 16.94
C ALA A 340 15.64 -16.57 15.78
N ILE A 341 14.96 -17.69 16.07
CA ILE A 341 14.40 -18.57 15.04
C ILE A 341 12.92 -18.23 14.91
N ILE A 342 12.55 -17.69 13.75
CA ILE A 342 11.17 -17.36 13.42
C ILE A 342 10.58 -18.43 12.50
N ILE A 343 9.29 -18.69 12.66
CA ILE A 343 8.50 -19.61 11.84
C ILE A 343 7.51 -18.79 11.00
N SER A 344 7.46 -19.08 9.70
CA SER A 344 6.50 -18.45 8.78
C SER A 344 5.05 -18.72 9.23
N PRO A 345 4.12 -17.75 9.09
CA PRO A 345 2.71 -17.96 9.37
C PRO A 345 2.07 -18.96 8.38
N GLU A 346 2.66 -19.19 7.21
CA GLU A 346 2.10 -20.00 6.14
C GLU A 346 2.69 -21.43 6.11
N GLN A 347 1.97 -22.34 5.47
CA GLN A 347 2.36 -23.75 5.34
C GLN A 347 1.76 -24.32 4.05
N TRP A 348 2.51 -25.21 3.40
CA TRP A 348 2.06 -25.91 2.19
C TRP A 348 2.25 -27.40 2.31
N GLU A 349 1.48 -28.16 1.54
CA GLU A 349 1.69 -29.59 1.34
C GLU A 349 2.28 -29.80 -0.06
N ILE A 350 3.54 -30.25 -0.14
CA ILE A 350 4.31 -30.32 -1.39
C ILE A 350 5.14 -31.61 -1.50
N LEU A 351 5.62 -31.92 -2.70
CA LEU A 351 6.64 -32.96 -2.88
C LEU A 351 7.99 -32.47 -2.36
N ALA A 352 8.76 -33.36 -1.73
CA ALA A 352 10.05 -32.98 -1.14
C ALA A 352 11.04 -32.41 -2.17
N ALA A 353 10.99 -32.90 -3.41
CA ALA A 353 11.85 -32.43 -4.50
C ALA A 353 11.57 -30.98 -4.93
N GLU A 354 10.41 -30.43 -4.58
CA GLU A 354 10.00 -29.07 -4.93
C GLU A 354 10.31 -28.06 -3.81
N GLY A 355 10.66 -28.54 -2.61
CA GLY A 355 10.77 -27.71 -1.41
C GLY A 355 11.87 -26.65 -1.45
N GLU A 356 13.08 -27.00 -1.87
CA GLU A 356 14.20 -26.04 -1.94
C GLU A 356 13.96 -24.95 -2.99
N ALA A 357 13.41 -25.32 -4.15
CA ALA A 357 13.05 -24.36 -5.20
C ALA A 357 11.93 -23.43 -4.71
N PHE A 358 10.91 -23.98 -4.03
CA PHE A 358 9.84 -23.19 -3.44
C PHE A 358 10.40 -22.18 -2.43
N LEU A 359 11.30 -22.61 -1.53
CA LEU A 359 11.89 -21.76 -0.50
C LEU A 359 12.79 -20.66 -1.07
N THR A 360 13.43 -20.89 -2.21
CA THR A 360 14.26 -19.91 -2.89
C THR A 360 13.44 -18.70 -3.33
N ASP A 361 12.25 -18.95 -3.87
CA ASP A 361 11.33 -17.91 -4.35
C ASP A 361 10.38 -17.39 -3.26
N TYR A 362 10.34 -18.05 -2.11
CA TYR A 362 9.43 -17.71 -1.02
C TYR A 362 9.93 -16.48 -0.25
N GLU A 363 9.15 -15.40 -0.30
CA GLU A 363 9.35 -14.17 0.45
C GLU A 363 8.02 -13.77 1.11
N ILE A 364 8.06 -13.48 2.41
CA ILE A 364 6.90 -12.99 3.17
C ILE A 364 7.33 -11.86 4.09
N SER A 365 6.54 -10.78 4.11
CA SER A 365 6.82 -9.55 4.87
C SER A 365 8.27 -9.03 4.71
N GLY A 366 8.80 -9.13 3.48
CA GLY A 366 10.14 -8.67 3.12
C GLY A 366 11.29 -9.55 3.61
N ILE A 367 10.97 -10.72 4.19
CA ILE A 367 11.93 -11.72 4.63
C ILE A 367 11.97 -12.81 3.55
N GLY A 368 13.10 -12.95 2.87
CA GLY A 368 13.39 -14.05 1.93
C GLY A 368 14.38 -15.05 2.54
N GLY A 369 14.94 -15.97 1.74
CA GLY A 369 15.99 -16.89 2.22
C GLY A 369 15.54 -17.79 3.37
N TRP A 370 14.29 -18.24 3.31
CA TRP A 370 13.74 -19.19 4.26
C TRP A 370 14.34 -20.57 4.05
N ARG A 371 14.36 -21.36 5.11
CA ARG A 371 14.81 -22.75 5.07
C ARG A 371 13.80 -23.66 5.76
N VAL A 372 14.05 -24.96 5.70
CA VAL A 372 13.42 -25.90 6.64
C VAL A 372 14.21 -25.99 7.93
N PHE A 373 13.60 -26.58 8.97
CA PHE A 373 14.29 -26.95 10.20
C PHE A 373 15.52 -27.81 9.92
N THR A 374 16.60 -27.63 10.68
CA THR A 374 17.69 -28.62 10.73
C THR A 374 17.21 -29.91 11.41
N LYS A 375 18.01 -30.98 11.35
CA LYS A 375 17.70 -32.22 12.08
C LYS A 375 17.63 -32.03 13.59
N GLU A 376 18.42 -31.11 14.14
CA GLU A 376 18.47 -30.85 15.57
C GLU A 376 17.28 -30.01 15.98
N GLU A 377 17.05 -28.89 15.26
CA GLU A 377 15.89 -28.05 15.50
C GLU A 377 14.56 -28.81 15.38
N ALA A 378 14.42 -29.68 14.37
CA ALA A 378 13.23 -30.51 14.22
C ALA A 378 13.02 -31.49 15.41
N LYS A 379 14.09 -31.99 16.03
CA LYS A 379 13.97 -32.83 17.23
C LYS A 379 13.53 -31.99 18.43
N ASP A 380 14.12 -30.81 18.57
CA ASP A 380 13.92 -29.92 19.72
C ASP A 380 12.52 -29.32 19.68
N PHE A 381 12.11 -28.74 18.54
CA PHE A 381 10.75 -28.22 18.30
C PHE A 381 9.70 -29.28 18.59
N ARG A 382 9.87 -30.48 18.01
CA ARG A 382 8.96 -31.60 18.26
C ARG A 382 8.95 -31.99 19.74
N SER A 383 10.11 -32.07 20.40
CA SER A 383 10.19 -32.45 21.81
C SER A 383 9.44 -31.46 22.70
N GLN A 384 9.62 -30.16 22.44
CA GLN A 384 8.96 -29.07 23.16
C GLN A 384 7.43 -29.18 23.05
N TYR A 385 6.89 -29.35 21.84
CA TYR A 385 5.43 -29.29 21.63
C TYR A 385 4.73 -30.66 21.54
N SER A 386 5.43 -31.78 21.68
CA SER A 386 4.83 -33.13 21.53
C SER A 386 3.63 -33.41 22.45
N TYR A 387 3.55 -32.73 23.60
CA TYR A 387 2.44 -32.87 24.56
C TYR A 387 1.54 -31.61 24.65
N SER A 388 1.92 -30.51 24.01
CA SER A 388 1.24 -29.20 24.05
C SER A 388 0.89 -28.66 22.66
N LEU A 389 0.91 -29.51 21.63
CA LEU A 389 0.63 -29.12 20.24
C LEU A 389 -0.75 -28.46 20.09
N TYR A 390 -1.73 -28.89 20.91
CA TYR A 390 -3.05 -28.26 20.92
C TYR A 390 -2.97 -26.78 21.32
N ASP A 391 -2.26 -26.48 22.41
CA ASP A 391 -2.11 -25.12 22.93
C ASP A 391 -1.32 -24.25 21.95
N LEU A 392 -0.22 -24.77 21.38
CA LEU A 392 0.53 -24.11 20.32
C LEU A 392 -0.37 -23.79 19.12
N ASN A 393 -1.11 -24.78 18.61
CA ASN A 393 -1.97 -24.58 17.44
C ASN A 393 -3.10 -23.60 17.71
N GLN A 394 -3.67 -23.60 18.92
CA GLN A 394 -4.67 -22.60 19.30
C GLN A 394 -4.05 -21.20 19.24
N PHE A 395 -2.88 -21.01 19.86
CA PHE A 395 -2.17 -19.73 19.84
C PHE A 395 -1.83 -19.27 18.41
N LEU A 396 -1.30 -20.16 17.58
CA LEU A 396 -0.98 -19.87 16.18
C LEU A 396 -2.22 -19.41 15.41
N GLN A 397 -3.33 -20.14 15.54
CA GLN A 397 -4.58 -19.83 14.83
C GLN A 397 -5.21 -18.51 15.29
N GLU A 398 -5.20 -18.24 16.60
CA GLU A 398 -5.69 -16.97 17.17
C GLU A 398 -4.90 -15.76 16.64
N ASN A 399 -3.63 -15.98 16.26
CA ASN A 399 -2.76 -14.98 15.65
C ASN A 399 -2.65 -15.11 14.11
N GLY A 400 -3.60 -15.78 13.47
CA GLY A 400 -3.69 -15.84 12.00
C GLY A 400 -2.65 -16.73 11.30
N GLN A 401 -1.95 -17.59 12.04
CA GLN A 401 -0.94 -18.52 11.51
C GLN A 401 -1.52 -19.93 11.29
N ALA A 402 -0.97 -20.64 10.31
CA ALA A 402 -1.35 -22.03 10.04
C ALA A 402 -0.91 -22.95 11.19
N ALA A 403 -1.74 -23.96 11.47
CA ALA A 403 -1.51 -24.93 12.54
C ALA A 403 -0.62 -26.09 12.09
N PHE A 404 0.08 -26.69 13.04
CA PHE A 404 0.84 -27.92 12.85
C PHE A 404 -0.07 -29.16 12.93
N TRP A 405 -0.09 -29.96 11.87
CA TRP A 405 -0.86 -31.20 11.80
C TRP A 405 -0.09 -32.39 12.41
N ALA A 406 -0.83 -33.31 13.03
CA ALA A 406 -0.24 -34.44 13.75
C ALA A 406 -1.04 -35.74 13.60
N ASN A 407 -1.73 -35.93 12.46
CA ASN A 407 -2.26 -37.24 12.12
C ASN A 407 -1.12 -38.22 11.82
N GLU A 408 -1.42 -39.51 11.77
CA GLU A 408 -0.44 -40.60 11.66
C GLU A 408 0.52 -40.45 10.46
N ASP A 409 0.02 -39.89 9.34
CA ASP A 409 0.77 -39.72 8.10
C ASP A 409 1.38 -38.32 7.91
N ASP A 410 1.03 -37.36 8.76
CA ASP A 410 1.47 -35.96 8.65
C ASP A 410 2.95 -35.84 8.99
N ARG A 411 3.74 -35.32 8.05
CA ARG A 411 5.18 -35.17 8.21
C ARG A 411 5.67 -33.85 7.63
N TYR A 412 6.61 -33.24 8.33
CA TYR A 412 7.20 -31.93 8.03
C TYR A 412 8.59 -32.08 7.44
N LEU A 413 8.89 -31.35 6.37
CA LEU A 413 10.21 -31.32 5.76
C LEU A 413 11.25 -30.71 6.72
N CYS A 414 12.44 -31.31 6.74
CA CYS A 414 13.60 -30.83 7.51
C CYS A 414 14.89 -31.27 6.81
N ASN A 415 16.00 -30.61 7.18
CA ASN A 415 17.35 -30.91 6.71
C ASN A 415 17.44 -30.90 5.17
N GLU A 416 17.33 -29.70 4.60
CA GLU A 416 17.42 -29.44 3.15
C GLU A 416 16.37 -30.23 2.34
N CYS A 417 15.16 -30.34 2.90
CA CYS A 417 14.07 -31.15 2.37
C CYS A 417 14.40 -32.65 2.16
N LEU A 418 15.54 -33.15 2.65
CA LEU A 418 15.95 -34.56 2.49
C LEU A 418 15.35 -35.48 3.55
N HIS A 419 14.87 -34.92 4.65
CA HIS A 419 14.29 -35.67 5.76
C HIS A 419 12.95 -35.08 6.18
N SER A 420 12.24 -35.83 7.02
CA SER A 420 10.99 -35.37 7.60
C SER A 420 10.82 -35.82 9.04
N PHE A 421 10.09 -35.04 9.83
CA PHE A 421 9.69 -35.36 11.21
C PHE A 421 8.17 -35.33 11.36
N ALA A 422 7.66 -35.87 12.46
CA ALA A 422 6.24 -35.84 12.82
C ALA A 422 6.10 -35.73 14.34
N PHE A 423 5.04 -35.09 14.83
CA PHE A 423 4.78 -34.96 16.26
C PHE A 423 4.44 -36.30 16.92
N GLY A 424 3.77 -37.20 16.19
CA GLY A 424 3.48 -38.57 16.65
C GLY A 424 4.67 -39.54 16.58
N SER A 425 5.86 -39.11 16.15
CA SER A 425 7.01 -40.01 15.95
C SER A 425 8.32 -39.43 16.48
N SER A 426 9.06 -40.22 17.26
CA SER A 426 10.40 -39.86 17.73
C SER A 426 11.47 -39.90 16.62
N THR A 427 11.14 -40.40 15.43
CA THR A 427 12.10 -40.66 14.36
C THR A 427 12.04 -39.58 13.26
N ILE A 428 13.21 -39.04 12.94
CA ILE A 428 13.44 -38.31 11.69
C ILE A 428 13.77 -39.33 10.60
N SER A 429 13.01 -39.31 9.51
CA SER A 429 13.10 -40.31 8.44
C SER A 429 13.42 -39.64 7.11
N PRO A 430 14.14 -40.31 6.19
CA PRO A 430 14.31 -39.84 4.82
C PRO A 430 12.96 -39.59 4.14
N VAL A 431 12.92 -38.60 3.24
CA VAL A 431 11.74 -38.36 2.39
C VAL A 431 11.63 -39.38 1.26
N GLY A 432 10.42 -39.61 0.77
CA GLY A 432 10.12 -40.45 -0.38
C GLY A 432 9.64 -39.62 -1.57
N GLU A 433 9.81 -40.16 -2.77
CA GLU A 433 9.62 -39.41 -4.03
C GLU A 433 8.16 -39.15 -4.42
N LYS A 434 7.20 -39.91 -3.87
CA LYS A 434 5.80 -39.94 -4.36
C LYS A 434 4.78 -39.39 -3.37
N ARG A 435 5.19 -39.12 -2.13
CA ARG A 435 4.30 -38.59 -1.10
C ARG A 435 4.60 -37.12 -0.86
N THR A 436 3.58 -36.39 -0.46
CA THR A 436 3.68 -35.01 -0.04
C THR A 436 4.07 -34.92 1.44
N TYR A 437 4.58 -33.75 1.80
CA TYR A 437 5.03 -33.36 3.12
C TYR A 437 4.64 -31.91 3.38
N TYR A 438 4.47 -31.55 4.65
CA TYR A 438 4.29 -30.16 5.01
C TYR A 438 5.61 -29.41 4.95
N LEU A 439 5.62 -28.33 4.18
CA LEU A 439 6.67 -27.32 4.19
C LEU A 439 6.23 -26.21 5.15
N ARG A 440 6.96 -26.08 6.27
CA ARG A 440 6.81 -24.98 7.22
C ARG A 440 8.14 -24.21 7.28
N PRO A 441 8.25 -23.07 6.59
CA PRO A 441 9.50 -22.33 6.52
C PRO A 441 9.92 -21.76 7.89
N VAL A 442 11.22 -21.79 8.15
CA VAL A 442 11.86 -21.18 9.31
C VAL A 442 13.03 -20.33 8.88
N LYS A 443 13.37 -19.31 9.67
CA LYS A 443 14.54 -18.47 9.41
C LYS A 443 15.21 -18.07 10.72
N THR A 444 16.54 -18.06 10.70
CA THR A 444 17.35 -17.46 11.77
C THR A 444 17.58 -16.00 11.42
N ILE A 445 17.26 -15.11 12.35
CA ILE A 445 17.45 -13.66 12.23
C ILE A 445 18.24 -13.13 13.41
N ARG A 446 18.88 -11.97 13.25
CA ARG A 446 19.53 -11.24 14.32
C ARG A 446 18.66 -10.04 14.71
N LEU A 447 18.42 -9.85 15.99
CA LEU A 447 17.68 -8.73 16.55
C LEU A 447 18.65 -7.86 17.34
N GLU A 448 18.68 -6.57 17.05
CA GLU A 448 19.53 -5.59 17.72
C GLU A 448 18.67 -4.58 18.47
N LEU A 449 18.79 -4.55 19.80
CA LEU A 449 18.07 -3.65 20.68
C LEU A 449 18.71 -2.26 20.64
N LYS A 450 17.90 -1.24 20.31
CA LYS A 450 18.32 0.16 20.20
C LYS A 450 18.71 0.82 21.51
#